data_AF-A0A450TGY7-F1
#
_entry.id   AF-A0A450TGY7-F1
#
_cell.length_a   1.000
_cell.length_b   1.000
_cell.length_c   1.000
_cell.angle_alpha   90.00
_cell.angle_beta   90.00
_cell.angle_gamma   90.00
#
_symmetry.space_group_name_H-M   'P 1'
#
loop_
_entity.id
_entity.type
_entity.pdbx_description
1 polymer ?
#
loop_
_entity_poly.entity_id
_entity_poly.type
_entity_poly.pdbx_seq_one_letter_code
_entity_poly.pdbx_strand_id
1 'polypeptide(L)'
;AVLSENKNLPESALKTITNLYHYLKQHREHIHYEQFKGAGLPIGSGLVESACKWLIQQRFKGVGMRWSEAGFNHLLHLRLAWVNQRFDSFFPDVLASPN
;
A
#
# COMPACT_ATOMS: atom_id res chain seq x y z
N ALA A 1 13.09 28.46 -16.71
CA ALA A 1 12.40 27.20 -16.40
C ALA A 1 11.55 27.44 -15.16
N VAL A 2 10.23 27.61 -15.31
CA VAL A 2 9.11 27.77 -14.32
C VAL A 2 9.40 28.42 -12.94
N LEU A 3 10.43 27.99 -12.24
CA LEU A 3 10.97 28.58 -11.01
C LEU A 3 11.54 30.01 -11.19
N SER A 4 11.96 30.38 -12.41
CA SER A 4 12.57 31.69 -12.69
C SER A 4 11.59 32.86 -12.79
N GLU A 5 10.28 32.60 -12.88
CA GLU A 5 9.24 33.63 -13.10
C GLU A 5 8.49 34.03 -11.83
N ASN A 6 8.64 33.28 -10.72
CA ASN A 6 7.88 33.50 -9.49
C ASN A 6 8.70 34.21 -8.40
N LYS A 7 9.13 35.45 -8.66
CA LYS A 7 9.95 36.24 -7.71
C LYS A 7 9.19 36.72 -6.45
N ASN A 8 7.87 36.58 -6.40
CA ASN A 8 7.01 37.06 -5.29
C ASN A 8 6.49 35.95 -4.35
N LEU A 9 6.97 34.71 -4.47
CA LEU A 9 6.55 33.61 -3.58
C LEU A 9 7.40 33.58 -2.30
N PRO A 10 6.80 33.23 -1.14
CA PRO A 10 7.56 32.97 0.07
C PRO A 10 8.55 31.80 -0.13
N GLU A 11 9.68 31.85 0.55
CA GLU A 11 10.78 30.88 0.40
C GLU A 11 10.32 29.42 0.62
N SER A 12 9.40 29.20 1.56
CA SER A 12 8.80 27.90 1.82
C SER A 12 8.04 27.34 0.61
N ALA A 13 7.33 28.19 -0.12
CA ALA A 13 6.61 27.80 -1.34
C ALA A 13 7.57 27.47 -2.48
N LEU A 14 8.64 28.28 -2.66
CA LEU A 14 9.68 27.99 -3.65
C LEU A 14 10.36 26.66 -3.38
N LYS A 15 10.66 26.36 -2.11
CA LYS A 15 11.21 25.07 -1.70
C LYS A 15 10.27 23.91 -2.01
N THR A 16 8.98 24.02 -1.68
CA THR A 16 7.99 22.98 -1.99
C THR A 16 7.86 22.73 -3.49
N ILE A 17 7.77 23.77 -4.31
CA ILE A 17 7.65 23.63 -5.77
C ILE A 17 8.93 23.00 -6.35
N THR A 18 10.10 23.41 -5.86
CA THR A 18 11.39 22.84 -6.28
C THR A 18 11.45 21.35 -5.96
N ASN A 19 11.09 20.96 -4.74
CA ASN A 19 11.04 19.56 -4.32
C ASN A 19 10.04 18.75 -5.15
N LEU A 20 8.84 19.29 -5.40
CA LEU A 20 7.83 18.65 -6.24
C LEU A 20 8.34 18.44 -7.67
N TYR A 21 8.96 19.46 -8.26
CA TYR A 21 9.53 19.36 -9.60
C TYR A 21 10.61 18.26 -9.67
N HIS A 22 11.53 18.22 -8.70
CA HIS A 22 12.56 17.19 -8.66
C HIS A 22 11.96 15.79 -8.48
N TYR A 23 10.98 15.64 -7.61
CA TYR A 23 10.27 14.38 -7.39
C TYR A 23 9.57 13.89 -8.67
N LEU A 24 8.76 14.74 -9.30
CA LEU A 24 8.04 14.38 -10.53
C LEU A 24 9.01 14.12 -11.70
N LYS A 25 10.10 14.88 -11.78
CA LYS A 25 11.14 14.66 -12.80
C LYS A 25 11.83 13.31 -12.61
N GLN A 26 12.18 12.96 -11.37
CA GLN A 26 12.82 11.69 -11.04
C GLN A 26 11.89 10.49 -11.26
N HIS A 27 10.59 10.64 -11.00
CA HIS A 27 9.59 9.57 -11.09
C HIS A 27 8.73 9.64 -12.36
N ARG A 28 9.22 10.29 -13.43
CA ARG A 28 8.45 10.49 -14.67
C ARG A 28 7.97 9.17 -15.28
N GLU A 29 8.76 8.11 -15.14
CA GLU A 29 8.42 6.78 -15.68
C GLU A 29 7.24 6.12 -14.94
N HIS A 30 6.93 6.55 -13.72
CA HIS A 30 5.86 5.99 -12.89
C HIS A 30 4.54 6.77 -13.02
N ILE A 31 4.48 7.84 -13.82
CA ILE A 31 3.28 8.70 -13.95
C ILE A 31 2.65 8.63 -15.35
N HIS A 32 2.85 7.52 -16.07
CA HIS A 32 2.20 7.24 -17.36
C HIS A 32 0.74 6.81 -17.19
N TYR A 33 -0.07 7.65 -16.52
CA TYR A 33 -1.42 7.33 -16.10
C TYR A 33 -2.37 6.98 -17.26
N GLU A 34 -2.20 7.59 -18.42
CA GLU A 34 -2.98 7.27 -19.62
C GLU A 34 -2.72 5.82 -20.07
N GLN A 35 -1.46 5.41 -20.13
CA GLN A 35 -1.06 4.04 -20.51
C GLN A 35 -1.59 3.02 -19.49
N PHE A 36 -1.44 3.31 -18.19
CA PHE A 36 -1.96 2.45 -17.13
C PHE A 36 -3.48 2.32 -17.18
N LYS A 37 -4.19 3.44 -17.43
CA LYS A 37 -5.64 3.43 -17.60
C LYS A 37 -6.05 2.61 -18.82
N GLY A 38 -5.34 2.75 -19.95
CA GLY A 38 -5.56 1.96 -21.16
C GLY A 38 -5.32 0.47 -20.97
N ALA A 39 -4.36 0.11 -20.11
CA ALA A 39 -4.09 -1.28 -19.71
C ALA A 39 -5.01 -1.82 -18.60
N GLY A 40 -5.95 -1.01 -18.08
CA GLY A 40 -6.82 -1.40 -16.96
C GLY A 40 -6.11 -1.54 -15.62
N LEU A 41 -4.91 -0.98 -15.48
CA LEU A 41 -4.13 -1.04 -14.25
C LEU A 41 -4.61 0.01 -13.22
N PRO A 42 -4.58 -0.32 -11.92
CA PRO A 42 -4.92 0.64 -10.88
C PRO A 42 -3.88 1.78 -10.86
N ILE A 43 -4.38 3.03 -10.83
CA ILE A 43 -3.54 4.24 -10.80
C ILE A 43 -3.08 4.59 -9.38
N GLY A 44 -3.78 4.08 -8.37
CA GLY A 44 -3.52 4.39 -6.96
C GLY A 44 -3.34 3.14 -6.09
N SER A 45 -2.72 3.34 -4.94
CA SER A 45 -2.47 2.33 -3.91
C SER A 45 -3.71 1.96 -3.08
N GLY A 46 -4.87 2.58 -3.33
CA GLY A 46 -6.06 2.45 -2.46
C GLY A 46 -6.54 1.01 -2.23
N LEU A 47 -6.50 0.16 -3.26
CA LEU A 47 -6.83 -1.27 -3.13
C LEU A 47 -5.85 -1.97 -2.18
N VAL A 48 -4.55 -1.72 -2.35
CA VAL A 48 -3.48 -2.30 -1.56
C VAL A 48 -3.54 -1.79 -0.12
N GLU A 49 -3.75 -0.49 0.09
CA GLU A 49 -3.90 0.12 1.41
C GLU A 49 -5.11 -0.42 2.17
N SER A 50 -6.24 -0.60 1.45
CA SER A 50 -7.44 -1.21 2.01
C SER A 50 -7.18 -2.65 2.45
N ALA A 51 -6.48 -3.43 1.63
CA ALA A 51 -6.05 -4.78 1.99
C ALA A 51 -5.11 -4.77 3.21
N CYS A 52 -4.11 -3.89 3.26
CA CYS A 52 -3.24 -3.76 4.42
C CYS A 52 -4.03 -3.41 5.69
N LYS A 53 -5.04 -2.54 5.59
CA LYS A 53 -5.90 -2.15 6.71
C LYS A 53 -6.76 -3.31 7.22
N TRP A 54 -7.45 -4.03 6.35
CA TRP A 54 -8.37 -5.11 6.77
C TRP A 54 -7.66 -6.41 7.18
N LEU A 55 -6.46 -6.66 6.65
CA LEU A 55 -5.84 -7.99 6.66
C LEU A 55 -4.78 -7.96 7.73
N ILE A 56 -3.90 -6.96 7.65
CA ILE A 56 -2.80 -6.81 8.58
C ILE A 56 -3.27 -6.06 9.82
N GLN A 57 -3.72 -4.81 9.66
CA GLN A 57 -3.93 -3.93 10.81
C GLN A 57 -5.03 -4.45 11.74
N GLN A 58 -6.18 -4.85 11.19
CA GLN A 58 -7.30 -5.33 12.01
C GLN A 58 -6.94 -6.50 12.93
N ARG A 59 -5.97 -7.35 12.55
CA ARG A 59 -5.59 -8.54 13.35
C ARG A 59 -4.32 -8.36 14.16
N PHE A 60 -3.36 -7.62 13.63
CA PHE A 60 -2.00 -7.56 14.18
C PHE A 60 -1.68 -6.23 14.86
N LYS A 61 -2.51 -5.20 14.67
CA LYS A 61 -2.32 -3.87 15.26
C LYS A 61 -3.36 -3.64 16.36
N GLY A 62 -3.07 -4.16 17.55
CA GLY A 62 -3.86 -3.97 18.77
C GLY A 62 -3.01 -3.53 19.96
N VAL A 63 -3.63 -2.96 20.99
CA VAL A 63 -2.93 -2.50 22.20
C VAL A 63 -2.22 -3.69 22.86
N GLY A 64 -0.94 -3.52 23.20
CA GLY A 64 -0.14 -4.55 23.85
C GLY A 64 0.31 -5.71 22.96
N MET A 65 -0.11 -5.76 21.68
CA MET A 65 0.33 -6.80 20.76
C MET A 65 1.80 -6.62 20.41
N ARG A 66 2.58 -7.70 20.57
CA ARG A 66 3.96 -7.80 20.11
C ARG A 66 4.12 -9.12 19.40
N TRP A 67 4.75 -9.08 18.23
CA TRP A 67 4.99 -10.25 17.40
C TRP A 67 6.47 -10.32 17.08
N SER A 68 7.06 -11.51 17.16
CA SER A 68 8.29 -11.78 16.44
C SER A 68 7.98 -11.83 14.94
N GLU A 69 8.97 -11.55 14.10
CA GLU A 69 8.80 -11.61 12.65
C GLU A 69 8.31 -12.99 12.19
N ALA A 70 8.92 -14.06 12.71
CA ALA A 70 8.48 -15.43 12.44
C ALA A 70 7.04 -15.69 12.91
N GLY A 71 6.69 -15.28 14.14
CA GLY A 71 5.35 -15.48 14.68
C GLY A 71 4.27 -14.72 13.90
N PHE A 72 4.59 -13.50 13.48
CA PHE A 72 3.74 -12.70 12.59
C PHE A 72 3.50 -13.42 11.26
N ASN A 73 4.57 -13.88 10.59
CA ASN A 73 4.47 -14.52 9.28
C ASN A 73 3.65 -15.81 9.32
N HIS A 74 3.84 -16.68 10.32
CA HIS A 74 3.04 -17.90 10.45
C HIS A 74 1.54 -17.61 10.54
N LEU A 75 1.15 -16.65 11.38
CA LEU A 75 -0.27 -16.27 11.53
C LEU A 75 -0.81 -15.53 10.30
N LEU A 76 0.03 -14.74 9.63
CA LEU A 76 -0.36 -14.05 8.40
C LEU A 76 -0.71 -15.05 7.30
N HIS A 77 0.07 -16.12 7.13
CA HIS A 77 -0.23 -17.16 6.15
C HIS A 77 -1.56 -17.85 6.42
N LEU A 78 -1.86 -18.17 7.69
CA LEU A 78 -3.16 -18.74 8.07
C LEU A 78 -4.31 -17.77 7.77
N ARG A 79 -4.15 -16.49 8.11
CA ARG A 79 -5.17 -15.47 7.83
C ARG A 79 -5.37 -15.27 6.32
N LEU A 80 -4.30 -15.33 5.52
CA LEU A 80 -4.36 -15.28 4.07
C LEU A 80 -5.11 -16.48 3.49
N ALA A 81 -4.84 -17.69 3.99
CA ALA A 81 -5.56 -18.88 3.57
C ALA A 81 -7.07 -18.75 3.86
N TRP A 82 -7.43 -18.20 5.03
CA TRP A 82 -8.81 -17.95 5.41
C TRP A 82 -9.49 -16.90 4.53
N VAL A 83 -8.92 -15.70 4.38
CA VAL A 83 -9.51 -14.63 3.55
C VAL A 83 -9.67 -15.03 2.08
N ASN A 84 -8.75 -15.86 1.56
CA ASN A 84 -8.82 -16.35 0.18
C ASN A 84 -9.66 -17.64 0.03
N GLN A 85 -10.36 -18.11 1.07
CA GLN A 85 -11.18 -19.33 1.03
C GLN A 85 -10.38 -20.60 0.64
N ARG A 86 -9.09 -20.62 1.02
CA ARG A 86 -8.16 -21.73 0.78
C ARG A 86 -7.84 -22.52 2.05
N PHE A 87 -8.34 -22.07 3.20
CA PHE A 87 -8.05 -22.71 4.49
C PHE A 87 -8.46 -24.18 4.49
N ASP A 88 -9.70 -24.50 4.10
CA ASP A 88 -10.20 -25.87 4.09
C ASP A 88 -9.43 -26.77 3.10
N SER A 89 -8.90 -26.21 2.01
CA SER A 89 -8.04 -26.96 1.08
C SER A 89 -6.68 -27.34 1.69
N PHE A 90 -6.17 -26.56 2.64
CA PHE A 90 -4.92 -26.88 3.34
C PHE A 90 -5.15 -27.77 4.57
N PHE A 91 -6.35 -27.74 5.13
CA PHE A 91 -6.71 -28.45 6.36
C PHE A 91 -8.01 -29.26 6.18
N PRO A 92 -8.03 -30.26 5.29
CA PRO A 92 -9.25 -31.01 4.96
C PRO A 92 -9.84 -31.79 6.14
N ASP A 93 -9.00 -32.17 7.10
CA ASP A 93 -9.38 -33.01 8.25
C ASP A 93 -9.68 -32.21 9.53
N VAL A 94 -9.64 -30.88 9.47
CA VAL A 94 -9.94 -30.00 10.61
C VAL A 94 -11.38 -29.51 10.49
N LEU A 95 -12.07 -29.30 11.61
CA LEU A 95 -13.39 -28.65 11.65
C LEU A 95 -13.37 -27.40 10.76
N ALA A 96 -14.45 -27.23 9.97
CA ALA A 96 -14.58 -26.20 8.95
C ALA A 96 -14.07 -24.83 9.39
N SER A 97 -13.54 -24.05 8.44
CA SER A 97 -12.94 -22.75 8.73
C SER A 97 -13.77 -21.89 9.71
N PRO A 98 -13.12 -21.19 10.67
CA PRO A 98 -13.86 -20.36 11.62
C PRO A 98 -14.70 -19.32 10.88
N ASN A 99 -16.01 -19.32 11.09
CA ASN A 99 -16.93 -18.33 10.52
C ASN A 99 -16.65 -16.92 11.05
#